data_AF-T1G3S9-F1
#
_entry.id   AF-T1G3S9-F1
#
_cell.length_a   1.000
_cell.length_b   1.000
_cell.length_c   1.000
_cell.angle_alpha   90.00
_cell.angle_beta   90.00
_cell.angle_gamma   90.00
#
_symmetry.space_group_name_H-M   'P 1'
#
loop_
_entity.id
_entity.type
_entity.pdbx_description
1 polymer ?
#
loop_
_entity_poly.entity_id
_entity_poly.type
_entity_poly.pdbx_seq_one_letter_code
_entity_poly.pdbx_strand_id
1 'polypeptide(L)'
;MQNIDQQYDDNDNEILENLENPEFTCEFCNKSFKTSAIYQSHIRLHSGDRPFVCCICKKRFARADYLKTHLISHSGARPYSCVLCDKAFTHVSSLNTHMRLHTGERPYTCSTCPRSFTKSSDLQRHLDIHREKLFACFLCDKKFARVISLKKHLKK
;
A
#
# COMPACT_ATOMS: atom_id res chain seq x y z
N MET A 1 -19.74 -52.67 49.43
CA MET A 1 -20.74 -51.73 49.99
C MET A 1 -20.28 -50.33 49.62
N GLN A 2 -21.05 -49.70 48.73
CA GLN A 2 -21.08 -48.29 48.33
C GLN A 2 -19.91 -47.67 47.54
N ASN A 3 -20.19 -47.53 46.23
CA ASN A 3 -19.79 -46.46 45.32
C ASN A 3 -19.92 -45.07 45.93
N ILE A 4 -18.96 -44.19 45.62
CA ILE A 4 -19.28 -42.82 45.18
C ILE A 4 -18.31 -42.50 44.03
N ASP A 5 -18.82 -42.62 42.81
CA ASP A 5 -18.31 -41.93 41.63
C ASP A 5 -18.53 -40.43 41.82
N GLN A 6 -17.49 -39.62 41.62
CA GLN A 6 -17.65 -38.22 41.24
C GLN A 6 -16.42 -37.77 40.46
N GLN A 7 -16.56 -37.95 39.14
CA GLN A 7 -16.14 -37.04 38.06
C GLN A 7 -15.11 -35.99 38.48
N TYR A 8 -13.84 -36.22 38.13
CA TYR A 8 -12.93 -35.12 37.88
C TYR A 8 -13.30 -34.57 36.49
N ASP A 9 -13.93 -33.40 36.50
CA ASP A 9 -14.38 -32.69 35.30
C ASP A 9 -13.20 -32.36 34.38
N ASP A 10 -13.37 -32.67 33.09
CA ASP A 10 -12.54 -32.31 31.94
C ASP A 10 -12.57 -30.78 31.67
N ASN A 11 -12.41 -29.93 32.68
CA ASN A 11 -12.57 -28.47 32.56
C ASN A 11 -11.26 -27.67 32.78
N ASP A 12 -10.17 -28.33 33.22
CA ASP A 12 -8.88 -27.65 33.42
C ASP A 12 -8.06 -27.49 32.11
N ASN A 13 -8.50 -28.12 31.02
CA ASN A 13 -7.90 -27.94 29.69
C ASN A 13 -8.57 -26.84 28.85
N GLU A 14 -9.75 -26.33 29.23
CA GLU A 14 -10.44 -25.26 28.49
C GLU A 14 -9.98 -23.85 28.95
N ILE A 15 -9.23 -23.76 30.06
CA ILE A 15 -8.69 -22.48 30.58
C ILE A 15 -7.23 -22.24 30.14
N LEU A 16 -6.52 -23.26 29.65
CA LEU A 16 -5.13 -23.14 29.21
C LEU A 16 -4.94 -22.82 27.73
N GLU A 17 -6.01 -22.64 26.95
CA GLU A 17 -5.94 -22.30 25.52
C GLU A 17 -6.04 -20.77 25.24
N ASN A 18 -6.18 -19.94 26.28
CA ASN A 18 -6.35 -18.49 26.15
C ASN A 18 -5.10 -17.64 26.44
N LEU A 19 -3.90 -18.24 26.43
CA LEU A 19 -2.62 -17.53 26.55
C LEU A 19 -1.84 -17.43 25.22
N GLU A 20 -2.50 -17.62 24.08
CA GLU A 20 -1.87 -17.45 22.76
C GLU A 20 -2.25 -16.10 22.12
N ASN A 21 -1.40 -15.11 22.36
CA ASN A 21 -1.17 -13.94 21.50
C ASN A 21 -2.40 -12.99 21.32
N PRO A 22 -2.60 -11.98 22.21
CA PRO A 22 -3.72 -11.04 22.06
C PRO A 22 -3.66 -10.34 20.70
N GLU A 23 -4.66 -10.62 19.85
CA GLU A 23 -4.80 -9.95 18.57
C GLU A 23 -5.19 -8.49 18.80
N PHE A 24 -4.32 -7.57 18.40
CA PHE A 24 -4.61 -6.15 18.48
C PHE A 24 -5.50 -5.77 17.30
N THR A 25 -6.80 -5.63 17.53
CA THR A 25 -7.78 -5.31 16.48
C THR A 25 -8.12 -3.84 16.47
N CYS A 26 -8.09 -3.22 15.29
CA CYS A 26 -8.47 -1.82 15.13
C CYS A 26 -9.98 -1.65 15.00
N GLU A 27 -10.60 -0.95 15.94
CA GLU A 27 -12.05 -0.68 15.96
C GLU A 27 -12.55 0.17 14.77
N PHE A 28 -11.68 0.99 14.16
CA PHE A 28 -12.07 1.84 13.03
C PHE A 28 -12.11 1.10 11.69
N CYS A 29 -11.40 -0.02 11.55
CA CYS A 29 -11.30 -0.73 10.26
C CYS A 29 -11.22 -2.26 10.36
N ASN A 30 -11.41 -2.82 11.56
CA ASN A 30 -11.41 -4.24 11.91
C ASN A 30 -10.18 -5.02 11.43
N LYS A 31 -9.02 -4.35 11.31
CA LYS A 31 -7.74 -5.00 10.99
C LYS A 31 -7.09 -5.52 12.26
N SER A 32 -6.70 -6.79 12.25
CA SER A 32 -5.92 -7.42 13.33
C SER A 32 -4.42 -7.28 13.11
N PHE A 33 -3.67 -7.09 14.20
CA PHE A 33 -2.23 -6.95 14.21
C PHE A 33 -1.60 -7.87 15.24
N LYS A 34 -0.50 -8.51 14.85
CA LYS A 34 0.23 -9.48 15.69
C LYS A 34 0.98 -8.85 16.87
N THR A 35 1.20 -7.53 16.86
CA THR A 35 1.96 -6.86 17.91
C THR A 35 1.39 -5.47 18.20
N SER A 36 1.50 -5.05 19.46
CA SER A 36 1.12 -3.71 19.90
C SER A 36 1.86 -2.62 19.13
N ALA A 37 3.16 -2.78 18.84
CA ALA A 37 3.93 -1.76 18.10
C ALA A 37 3.38 -1.50 16.69
N ILE A 38 3.00 -2.56 15.96
CA ILE A 38 2.40 -2.43 14.62
C ILE A 38 0.99 -1.83 14.73
N TYR A 39 0.21 -2.26 15.71
CA TYR A 39 -1.12 -1.68 16.01
C TYR A 39 -1.04 -0.18 16.32
N GLN A 40 -0.14 0.22 17.23
CA GLN A 40 0.10 1.61 17.60
C GLN A 40 0.58 2.46 16.40
N SER A 41 1.40 1.88 15.51
CA SER A 41 1.73 2.55 14.26
C SER A 41 0.54 2.67 13.31
N HIS A 42 -0.38 1.69 13.32
CA HIS A 42 -1.56 1.69 12.47
C HIS A 42 -2.58 2.74 12.90
N ILE A 43 -2.87 2.85 14.20
CA ILE A 43 -3.88 3.80 14.70
C ILE A 43 -3.55 5.27 14.37
N ARG A 44 -2.27 5.60 14.18
CA ARG A 44 -1.82 6.93 13.72
C ARG A 44 -2.40 7.32 12.35
N LEU A 45 -2.80 6.35 11.54
CA LEU A 45 -3.48 6.61 10.27
C LEU A 45 -4.89 7.17 10.49
N HIS A 46 -5.56 6.80 11.59
CA HIS A 46 -6.89 7.29 11.94
C HIS A 46 -6.82 8.61 12.69
N SER A 47 -5.93 8.73 13.68
CA SER A 47 -5.78 9.98 14.45
C SER A 47 -5.11 11.10 13.67
N GLY A 48 -4.43 10.77 12.57
CA GLY A 48 -3.61 11.71 11.82
C GLY A 48 -2.29 12.08 12.53
N ASP A 49 -1.96 11.41 13.64
CA ASP A 49 -0.72 11.65 14.37
C ASP A 49 0.52 11.36 13.50
N ARG A 50 1.43 12.34 13.47
CA ARG A 50 2.64 12.34 12.66
C ARG A 50 3.79 12.88 13.51
N PRO A 51 4.37 12.03 14.40
CA PRO A 51 5.37 12.47 15.36
C PRO A 51 6.74 12.72 14.70
N PHE A 52 6.99 12.13 13.53
CA PHE A 52 8.29 12.23 12.86
C PHE A 52 8.31 13.43 11.91
N VAL A 53 9.22 14.37 12.14
CA VAL A 53 9.30 15.63 11.38
C VAL A 53 10.60 15.70 10.60
N CYS A 54 10.52 16.06 9.32
CA CYS A 54 11.69 16.34 8.50
C CYS A 54 12.37 17.61 9.00
N CYS A 55 13.66 17.53 9.35
CA CYS A 55 14.43 18.68 9.80
C CYS A 55 14.59 19.75 8.70
N ILE A 56 14.58 19.34 7.43
CA ILE A 56 14.82 20.18 6.25
C ILE A 56 13.54 20.91 5.81
N CYS A 57 12.46 20.19 5.48
CA CYS A 57 11.24 20.79 4.94
C CYS A 57 10.04 20.81 5.92
N LYS A 58 10.23 20.39 7.17
CA LYS A 58 9.20 20.31 8.23
C LYS A 58 8.00 19.40 7.91
N LYS A 59 8.05 18.63 6.83
CA LYS A 59 7.03 17.62 6.49
C LYS A 59 6.95 16.53 7.56
N ARG A 60 5.73 16.10 7.88
CA ARG A 60 5.45 15.16 8.98
C ARG A 60 5.06 13.77 8.49
N PHE A 61 5.51 12.74 9.21
CA PHE A 61 5.32 11.33 8.89
C PHE A 61 4.80 10.57 10.12
N ALA A 62 3.92 9.60 9.88
CA ALA A 62 3.38 8.71 10.92
C ALA A 62 4.40 7.66 11.39
N ARG A 63 5.41 7.38 10.55
CA ARG A 63 6.45 6.35 10.78
C ARG A 63 7.86 6.88 10.53
N ALA A 64 8.83 6.36 11.29
CA ALA A 64 10.23 6.76 11.24
C ALA A 64 10.92 6.32 9.93
N ASP A 65 10.62 5.12 9.44
CA ASP A 65 11.18 4.59 8.19
C ASP A 65 10.73 5.39 6.96
N TYR A 66 9.51 5.93 6.98
CA TYR A 66 9.03 6.86 5.96
C TYR A 66 9.76 8.20 6.02
N LEU A 67 10.07 8.71 7.21
CA LEU A 67 10.93 9.89 7.34
C LEU A 67 12.35 9.60 6.82
N LYS A 68 12.95 8.47 7.21
CA LYS A 68 14.30 8.08 6.78
C LYS A 68 14.40 8.00 5.26
N THR A 69 13.44 7.34 4.61
CA THR A 69 13.40 7.25 3.14
C THR A 69 13.11 8.59 2.48
N HIS A 70 12.29 9.45 3.08
CA HIS A 70 12.09 10.81 2.62
C HIS A 70 13.37 11.67 2.70
N LEU A 71 14.21 11.51 3.73
CA LEU A 71 15.46 12.28 3.84
C LEU A 71 16.41 11.99 2.66
N ILE A 72 16.35 10.79 2.07
CA ILE A 72 17.11 10.45 0.85
C ILE A 72 16.70 11.35 -0.32
N SER A 73 15.43 11.81 -0.38
CA SER A 73 15.01 12.73 -1.45
C SER A 73 15.66 14.11 -1.35
N HIS A 74 16.12 14.52 -0.16
CA HIS A 74 16.85 15.78 0.01
C HIS A 74 18.32 15.69 -0.37
N SER A 75 18.98 14.55 -0.15
CA SER A 75 20.37 14.36 -0.56
C SER A 75 20.52 14.06 -2.05
N GLY A 76 19.43 13.68 -2.72
CA GLY A 76 19.46 13.22 -4.11
C GLY A 76 20.08 11.83 -4.28
N ALA A 77 20.42 11.15 -3.18
CA ALA A 77 21.05 9.84 -3.24
C ALA A 77 20.10 8.79 -3.86
N ARG A 78 20.69 7.86 -4.61
CA ARG A 78 20.00 6.78 -5.30
C ARG A 78 20.70 5.46 -4.97
N PRO A 79 20.50 4.92 -3.76
CA PRO A 79 21.28 3.79 -3.26
C PRO A 79 20.98 2.47 -3.99
N TYR A 80 19.92 2.40 -4.79
CA TYR A 80 19.50 1.18 -5.48
C TYR A 80 19.82 1.29 -6.98
N SER A 81 20.96 0.73 -7.40
CA SER A 81 21.39 0.73 -8.80
C SER A 81 20.90 -0.48 -9.57
N CYS A 82 20.57 -0.29 -10.84
CA CYS A 82 20.35 -1.39 -11.77
C CYS A 82 21.70 -2.02 -12.13
N VAL A 83 21.72 -3.36 -12.21
CA VAL A 83 22.93 -4.11 -12.61
C VAL A 83 23.03 -4.28 -14.13
N LEU A 84 21.98 -3.96 -14.87
CA LEU A 84 21.90 -4.12 -16.33
C LEU A 84 22.01 -2.78 -17.08
N CYS A 85 21.97 -1.65 -16.38
CA CYS A 85 22.18 -0.31 -16.94
C CYS A 85 22.55 0.70 -15.84
N ASP A 86 22.95 1.92 -16.22
CA ASP A 86 23.43 2.95 -15.29
C ASP A 86 22.31 3.67 -14.50
N LYS A 87 21.09 3.13 -14.48
CA LYS A 87 19.97 3.77 -13.77
C LYS A 87 19.99 3.39 -12.29
N ALA A 88 19.89 4.41 -11.43
CA ALA A 88 19.75 4.25 -10.00
C ALA A 88 18.45 4.87 -9.46
N PHE A 89 17.97 4.34 -8.33
CA PHE A 89 16.67 4.66 -7.74
C PHE A 89 16.78 4.94 -6.24
N THR A 90 15.85 5.75 -5.73
CA THR A 90 15.72 6.10 -4.31
C THR A 90 15.09 4.97 -3.48
N HIS A 91 14.28 4.11 -4.11
CA HIS A 91 13.58 3.00 -3.45
C HIS A 91 13.80 1.68 -4.17
N VAL A 92 13.94 0.59 -3.41
CA VAL A 92 14.06 -0.78 -3.94
C VAL A 92 12.87 -1.20 -4.80
N SER A 93 11.65 -0.80 -4.42
CA SER A 93 10.44 -1.10 -5.20
C SER A 93 10.47 -0.47 -6.60
N SER A 94 11.11 0.70 -6.72
CA SER A 94 11.30 1.38 -8.00
C SER A 94 12.33 0.65 -8.87
N LEU A 95 13.42 0.18 -8.27
CA LEU A 95 14.39 -0.68 -8.94
C LEU A 95 13.72 -1.98 -9.42
N ASN A 96 13.00 -2.70 -8.56
CA ASN A 96 12.32 -3.96 -8.93
C ASN A 96 11.34 -3.75 -10.10
N THR A 97 10.56 -2.68 -10.05
CA THR A 97 9.65 -2.33 -11.14
C THR A 97 10.40 -1.97 -12.42
N HIS A 98 11.56 -1.32 -12.30
CA HIS A 98 12.42 -1.00 -13.43
C HIS A 98 13.05 -2.26 -14.05
N MET A 99 13.46 -3.25 -13.24
CA MET A 99 14.02 -4.51 -13.73
C MET A 99 13.08 -5.25 -14.69
N ARG A 100 11.76 -5.06 -14.54
CA ARG A 100 10.75 -5.61 -15.48
C ARG A 100 10.90 -5.11 -16.91
N LEU A 101 11.56 -3.96 -17.12
CA LEU A 101 11.87 -3.47 -18.47
C LEU A 101 12.96 -4.31 -19.14
N HIS A 102 13.87 -4.89 -18.36
CA HIS A 102 14.92 -5.77 -18.87
C HIS A 102 14.41 -7.20 -19.07
N THR A 103 13.58 -7.70 -18.16
CA THR A 103 13.03 -9.06 -18.23
C THR A 103 11.83 -9.18 -19.17
N GLY A 104 11.18 -8.06 -19.51
CA GLY A 104 9.92 -8.05 -20.25
C GLY A 104 8.69 -8.46 -19.43
N GLU A 105 8.84 -8.69 -18.12
CA GLU A 105 7.76 -9.13 -17.24
C GLU A 105 6.61 -8.11 -17.18
N ARG A 106 5.39 -8.54 -17.46
CA ARG A 106 4.17 -7.72 -17.44
C ARG A 106 3.09 -8.40 -16.61
N PRO A 107 3.21 -8.39 -15.27
CA PRO A 107 2.35 -9.19 -14.39
C PRO A 107 0.91 -8.67 -14.30
N TYR A 108 0.62 -7.46 -14.81
CA TYR A 108 -0.71 -6.86 -14.72
C TYR A 108 -1.41 -6.91 -16.07
N THR A 109 -2.30 -7.87 -16.25
CA THR A 109 -3.04 -8.08 -17.51
C THR A 109 -4.43 -7.48 -17.44
N CYS A 110 -4.89 -6.88 -18.54
CA CYS A 110 -6.26 -6.41 -18.68
C CYS A 110 -7.22 -7.59 -18.88
N SER A 111 -8.36 -7.58 -18.18
CA SER A 111 -9.39 -8.60 -18.32
C SER A 111 -10.24 -8.44 -19.59
N THR A 112 -10.25 -7.25 -20.19
CA THR A 112 -11.10 -6.91 -21.35
C THR A 112 -10.35 -7.03 -22.68
N CYS A 113 -9.02 -6.99 -22.68
CA CYS A 113 -8.22 -7.05 -23.90
C CYS A 113 -6.84 -7.69 -23.62
N PRO A 114 -6.08 -8.12 -24.64
CA PRO A 114 -4.84 -8.87 -24.45
C PRO A 114 -3.64 -8.02 -23.97
N ARG A 115 -3.87 -6.77 -23.51
CA ARG A 115 -2.78 -5.89 -23.07
C ARG A 115 -2.34 -6.20 -21.64
N SER A 116 -1.03 -6.23 -21.44
CA SER A 116 -0.40 -6.38 -20.13
C SER A 116 0.59 -5.24 -19.85
N PHE A 117 0.79 -4.95 -18.56
CA PHE A 117 1.52 -3.79 -18.06
C PHE A 117 2.55 -4.20 -17.00
N THR A 118 3.62 -3.41 -16.89
CA THR A 118 4.68 -3.61 -15.89
C THR A 118 4.31 -3.07 -14.51
N LYS A 119 3.31 -2.17 -14.44
CA LYS A 119 2.82 -1.53 -13.21
C LYS A 119 1.29 -1.65 -13.10
N SER A 120 0.79 -1.87 -11.89
CA SER A 120 -0.65 -1.91 -11.59
C SER A 120 -1.34 -0.59 -11.89
N SER A 121 -0.68 0.54 -11.61
CA SER A 121 -1.21 1.88 -11.91
C SER A 121 -1.41 2.12 -13.41
N ASP A 122 -0.58 1.50 -14.25
CA ASP A 122 -0.70 1.61 -15.70
C ASP A 122 -1.89 0.79 -16.21
N LEU A 123 -2.10 -0.42 -15.66
CA LEU A 123 -3.33 -1.17 -15.90
C LEU A 123 -4.56 -0.39 -15.45
N GLN A 124 -4.58 0.15 -14.22
CA GLN A 124 -5.73 0.90 -13.72
C GLN A 124 -6.08 2.10 -14.60
N ARG A 125 -5.07 2.83 -15.07
CA ARG A 125 -5.23 3.91 -16.04
C ARG A 125 -5.73 3.41 -17.39
N HIS A 126 -5.26 2.25 -17.84
CA HIS A 126 -5.73 1.65 -19.08
C HIS A 126 -7.20 1.28 -18.99
N LEU A 127 -7.67 0.75 -17.86
CA LEU A 127 -9.08 0.39 -17.68
C LEU A 127 -10.04 1.57 -17.86
N ASP A 128 -9.58 2.82 -17.69
CA ASP A 128 -10.40 4.01 -17.98
C ASP A 128 -10.85 4.09 -19.45
N ILE A 129 -10.15 3.45 -20.40
CA ILE A 129 -10.56 3.43 -21.81
C ILE A 129 -11.72 2.45 -22.07
N HIS A 130 -11.86 1.43 -21.22
CA HIS A 130 -12.95 0.45 -21.29
C HIS A 130 -14.17 0.91 -20.46
N ARG A 131 -14.03 2.02 -19.74
CA ARG A 131 -15.13 2.65 -19.00
C ARG A 131 -15.85 3.64 -19.91
N GLU A 132 -17.17 3.60 -19.92
CA GLU A 132 -18.02 4.55 -20.66
C GLU A 132 -18.04 5.96 -20.03
N LYS A 133 -17.57 6.09 -18.77
CA LYS A 133 -17.58 7.36 -18.05
C LYS A 133 -16.49 8.29 -18.58
N LEU A 134 -16.90 9.22 -19.44
CA LEU A 134 -16.05 10.26 -20.00
C LEU A 134 -16.24 11.61 -19.29
N PHE A 135 -15.19 12.43 -19.29
CA PHE A 135 -15.20 13.82 -18.85
C PHE A 135 -15.42 14.72 -20.07
N ALA A 136 -16.50 15.50 -20.07
CA ALA A 136 -16.81 16.43 -21.15
C ALA A 136 -16.10 17.78 -20.94
N CYS A 137 -15.69 18.40 -22.04
CA CYS A 137 -15.37 19.82 -22.04
C CYS A 137 -16.67 20.63 -21.99
N PHE A 138 -16.67 21.75 -21.26
CA PHE A 138 -17.82 22.65 -21.21
C PHE A 138 -17.72 23.76 -22.28
N LEU A 139 -16.54 23.95 -22.88
CA LEU A 139 -16.29 24.90 -23.96
C LEU A 139 -16.52 24.28 -25.35
N CYS A 140 -16.57 22.95 -25.45
CA CYS A 140 -16.87 22.22 -26.68
C CYS A 140 -17.35 20.80 -26.37
N ASP A 141 -17.98 20.11 -27.32
CA ASP A 141 -18.56 18.76 -27.10
C ASP A 141 -17.54 17.61 -27.03
N LYS A 142 -16.23 17.92 -26.88
CA LYS A 142 -15.19 16.89 -26.79
C LYS A 142 -15.26 16.16 -25.45
N LYS A 143 -15.21 14.83 -25.52
CA LYS A 143 -15.20 13.93 -24.35
C LYS A 143 -13.84 13.26 -24.19
N PHE A 144 -13.43 13.05 -22.94
CA PHE A 144 -12.12 12.53 -22.58
C PHE A 144 -12.23 11.39 -21.57
N ALA A 145 -11.51 10.29 -21.75
CA ALA A 145 -11.48 9.20 -20.78
C ALA A 145 -10.86 9.59 -19.43
N ARG A 146 -10.11 10.71 -19.35
CA ARG A 146 -9.37 11.12 -18.14
C ARG A 146 -9.41 12.63 -17.92
N VAL A 147 -9.53 13.03 -16.64
CA VAL A 147 -9.52 14.45 -16.22
C VAL A 147 -8.24 15.18 -16.65
N ILE A 148 -7.08 14.52 -16.60
CA ILE A 148 -5.81 15.16 -16.97
C ILE A 148 -5.82 15.52 -18.47
N SER A 149 -6.41 14.67 -19.31
CA SER A 149 -6.55 14.95 -20.75
C SER A 149 -7.47 16.14 -20.99
N LEU A 150 -8.60 16.22 -20.27
CA LEU A 150 -9.47 17.39 -20.30
C LEU A 150 -8.75 18.66 -19.81
N LYS A 151 -8.05 18.60 -18.66
CA LYS A 151 -7.28 19.74 -18.13
C LYS A 151 -6.21 20.23 -19.12
N LYS A 152 -5.54 19.32 -19.83
CA LYS A 152 -4.60 19.69 -20.90
C LYS A 152 -5.29 20.35 -22.08
N HIS A 153 -6.47 19.86 -22.45
CA HIS A 153 -7.28 20.47 -23.49
C HIS A 153 -7.75 21.89 -23.11
N LEU A 154 -8.16 22.12 -21.87
CA LEU A 154 -8.60 23.43 -21.37
C LEU A 154 -7.46 24.46 -21.20
N LYS A 155 -6.21 23.99 -21.15
CA LYS A 155 -5.02 24.85 -21.07
C LYS A 155 -4.46 25.22 -22.44
N LYS A 156 -5.02 24.67 -23.52
CA LYS A 156 -4.72 25.05 -24.90
C LYS A 156 -5.72 26.10 -25.33
#